data_AF-A0A445EHB0-F1
#
_entry.id   AF-A0A445EHB0-F1
#
_cell.length_a   1.000
_cell.length_b   1.000
_cell.length_c   1.000
_cell.angle_alpha   90.00
_cell.angle_beta   90.00
_cell.angle_gamma   90.00
#
_symmetry.space_group_name_H-M   'P 1'
#
loop_
_entity.id
_entity.type
_entity.pdbx_description
1 polymer ?
#
loop_
_entity_poly.entity_id
_entity_poly.type
_entity_poly.pdbx_seq_one_letter_code
_entity_poly.pdbx_strand_id
1 'polypeptide(L)'
;MASTEGLVPITRAYLASYYDKYPFPPLSDDVSRLSSEIRSISNDLLRQHPPNQGESMLIKEADGQPPHKIDENMWKNREYIEETIFLLDKPNWPEALKQQSSPSEVEYAVILGQLKDKLYSTLKFLESFQAKNSEHVFNTVMTYLPQDFRGTLLRQQRERSERNKQAEVDALVNSGGSIQERYALLWKQQMDRRRQLAQLGSATGVYKTLVKYLVGVPQVLLDFVRQINDDDG
;
A
#
# COMPACT_ATOMS: atom_id res chain seq x y z
N MET A 1 -9.03 -38.98 4.41
CA MET A 1 -8.13 -37.84 4.14
C MET A 1 -8.43 -37.37 2.73
N ALA A 2 -8.63 -36.07 2.47
CA ALA A 2 -8.66 -35.60 1.09
C ALA A 2 -7.28 -35.84 0.49
N SER A 3 -7.22 -36.63 -0.60
CA SER A 3 -5.95 -36.97 -1.24
C SER A 3 -5.28 -35.68 -1.72
N THR A 4 -4.03 -35.45 -1.32
CA THR A 4 -3.19 -34.36 -1.86
C THR A 4 -2.57 -34.73 -3.21
N GLU A 5 -2.88 -35.93 -3.70
CA GLU A 5 -2.42 -36.49 -4.96
C GLU A 5 -3.01 -35.66 -6.12
N GLY A 6 -2.14 -34.97 -6.85
CA GLY A 6 -2.51 -34.06 -7.94
C GLY A 6 -2.56 -32.57 -7.58
N LEU A 7 -2.32 -32.17 -6.32
CA LEU A 7 -2.20 -30.75 -5.98
C LEU A 7 -0.85 -30.20 -6.43
N VAL A 8 -0.87 -29.30 -7.42
CA VAL A 8 0.30 -28.56 -7.89
C VAL A 8 0.75 -27.57 -6.81
N PRO A 9 2.06 -27.38 -6.57
CA PRO A 9 2.55 -26.34 -5.67
C PRO A 9 2.01 -24.97 -6.09
N ILE A 10 1.40 -24.24 -5.15
CA ILE A 10 1.04 -22.84 -5.36
C ILE A 10 2.34 -22.05 -5.27
N THR A 11 2.90 -21.73 -6.43
CA THR A 11 4.11 -20.90 -6.55
C THR A 11 3.74 -19.47 -6.95
N ARG A 12 4.62 -18.52 -6.67
CA ARG A 12 4.46 -17.13 -7.12
C ARG A 12 4.38 -17.03 -8.64
N ALA A 13 5.23 -17.76 -9.36
CA ALA A 13 5.20 -17.80 -10.82
C ALA A 13 3.87 -18.33 -11.36
N TYR A 14 3.32 -19.37 -10.72
CA TYR A 14 2.00 -19.89 -11.06
C TYR A 14 0.90 -18.84 -10.84
N LEU A 15 0.89 -18.14 -9.71
CA LEU A 15 -0.07 -17.07 -9.43
C LEU A 15 0.11 -15.87 -10.39
N ALA A 16 1.35 -15.49 -10.69
CA ALA A 16 1.68 -14.39 -11.59
C ALA A 16 1.19 -14.66 -13.02
N SER A 17 1.25 -15.91 -13.48
CA SER A 17 0.80 -16.31 -14.83
C SER A 17 -0.69 -16.02 -15.10
N TYR A 18 -1.50 -15.82 -14.05
CA TYR A 18 -2.88 -15.35 -14.18
C TYR A 18 -2.95 -13.97 -14.86
N TYR A 19 -1.99 -13.09 -14.54
CA TYR A 19 -1.94 -11.72 -15.04
C TYR A 19 -1.41 -11.62 -16.48
N ASP A 20 -0.75 -12.66 -17.02
CA ASP A 20 -0.31 -12.71 -18.42
C ASP A 20 -1.48 -12.54 -19.41
N LYS A 21 -2.70 -12.89 -18.97
CA LYS A 21 -3.94 -12.75 -19.76
C LYS A 21 -4.50 -11.33 -19.76
N TYR A 22 -3.97 -10.44 -18.92
CA TYR A 22 -4.42 -9.07 -18.73
C TYR A 22 -3.26 -8.10 -18.99
N PRO A 23 -2.74 -8.02 -20.23
CA PRO A 23 -1.64 -7.13 -20.55
C PRO A 23 -2.09 -5.67 -20.36
N PHE A 24 -1.26 -4.89 -19.69
CA PHE A 24 -1.44 -3.45 -19.61
C PHE A 24 -0.65 -2.78 -20.73
N PRO A 25 -1.19 -1.70 -21.34
CA PRO A 25 -0.41 -0.90 -22.25
C PRO A 25 0.82 -0.34 -21.51
N PRO A 26 2.00 -0.30 -22.15
CA PRO A 26 3.17 0.32 -21.55
C PRO A 26 2.86 1.78 -21.23
N LEU A 27 3.58 2.32 -20.24
CA LEU A 27 3.54 3.75 -19.95
C LEU A 27 3.96 4.54 -21.19
N SER A 28 3.40 5.74 -21.35
CA SER A 28 3.80 6.64 -22.44
C SER A 28 5.31 6.95 -22.37
N ASP A 29 5.96 7.02 -23.52
CA ASP A 29 7.36 7.47 -23.63
C ASP A 29 7.58 8.86 -23.03
N ASP A 30 6.52 9.67 -22.98
CA ASP A 30 6.52 10.98 -22.32
C ASP A 30 6.83 10.90 -20.83
N VAL A 31 6.54 9.79 -20.15
CA VAL A 31 6.82 9.67 -18.70
C VAL A 31 8.30 9.82 -18.42
N SER A 32 9.15 9.14 -19.20
CA SER A 32 10.61 9.21 -19.05
C SER A 32 11.14 10.61 -19.36
N ARG A 33 10.63 11.23 -20.44
CA ARG A 33 10.99 12.59 -20.85
C ARG A 33 10.59 13.62 -19.78
N LEU A 34 9.32 13.64 -19.39
CA LEU A 34 8.78 14.58 -18.39
C LEU A 34 9.44 14.38 -17.01
N SER A 35 9.69 13.13 -16.60
CA SER A 35 10.42 12.87 -15.35
C SER A 35 11.84 13.45 -15.39
N SER A 36 12.51 13.38 -16.55
CA SER A 36 13.85 13.95 -16.72
C SER A 36 13.82 15.48 -16.73
N GLU A 37 12.83 16.09 -17.38
CA GLU A 37 12.61 17.54 -17.37
C GLU A 37 12.34 18.06 -15.95
N ILE A 38 11.44 17.42 -15.21
CA ILE A 38 11.14 17.76 -13.81
C ILE A 38 12.40 17.65 -12.96
N ARG A 39 13.17 16.56 -13.08
CA ARG A 39 14.44 16.40 -12.35
C ARG A 39 15.46 17.47 -12.70
N SER A 40 15.56 17.87 -13.96
CA SER A 40 16.46 18.95 -14.37
C SER A 40 16.09 20.26 -13.69
N ILE A 41 14.80 20.62 -13.72
CA ILE A 41 14.28 21.84 -13.08
C ILE A 41 14.54 21.79 -11.56
N SER A 42 14.25 20.67 -10.91
CA SER A 42 14.52 20.49 -9.49
C SER A 42 16.01 20.64 -9.16
N ASN A 43 16.91 20.08 -9.95
CA ASN A 43 18.36 20.21 -9.72
C ASN A 43 18.84 21.66 -9.86
N ASP A 44 18.31 22.41 -10.83
CA ASP A 44 18.66 23.81 -11.00
C ASP A 44 18.16 24.67 -9.82
N LEU A 45 16.97 24.38 -9.31
CA LEU A 45 16.43 25.01 -8.10
C LEU A 45 17.29 24.69 -6.87
N LEU A 46 17.66 23.43 -6.67
CA LEU A 46 18.47 22.99 -5.53
C LEU A 46 19.88 23.60 -5.50
N ARG A 47 20.43 23.96 -6.68
CA ARG A 47 21.71 24.69 -6.77
C ARG A 47 21.61 26.12 -6.26
N GLN A 48 20.47 26.77 -6.47
CA GLN A 48 20.22 28.15 -6.04
C GLN A 48 19.72 28.21 -4.60
N HIS A 49 18.97 27.20 -4.18
CA HIS A 49 18.34 27.08 -2.88
C HIS A 49 18.63 25.69 -2.27
N PRO A 50 19.73 25.56 -1.50
CA PRO A 50 20.08 24.31 -0.86
C PRO A 50 18.94 23.81 0.04
N PRO A 51 18.62 22.50 0.02
CA PRO A 51 17.49 21.97 0.77
C PRO A 51 17.77 22.00 2.27
N ASN A 52 16.73 22.23 3.06
CA ASN A 52 16.76 22.01 4.50
C ASN A 52 16.77 20.50 4.83
N GLN A 53 16.86 20.15 6.12
CA GLN A 53 16.93 18.76 6.54
C GLN A 53 15.69 17.93 6.13
N GLY A 54 14.49 18.51 6.22
CA GLY A 54 13.25 17.83 5.81
C GLY A 54 13.15 17.65 4.30
N GLU A 55 13.48 18.70 3.53
CA GLU A 55 13.52 18.66 2.07
C GLU A 55 14.55 17.64 1.57
N SER A 56 15.70 17.53 2.23
CA SER A 56 16.73 16.54 1.91
C SER A 56 16.23 15.10 2.08
N MET A 57 15.37 14.84 3.07
CA MET A 57 14.75 13.52 3.24
C MET A 57 13.77 13.21 2.11
N LEU A 58 12.95 14.19 1.72
CA LEU A 58 12.00 14.04 0.61
C LEU A 58 12.71 13.80 -0.73
N ILE A 59 13.81 14.51 -1.00
CA ILE A 59 14.62 14.32 -2.21
C ILE A 59 15.19 12.91 -2.24
N LYS A 60 15.77 12.44 -1.12
CA LYS A 60 16.30 11.09 -1.01
C LYS A 60 15.24 10.02 -1.26
N GLU A 61 14.02 10.26 -0.79
CA GLU A 61 12.90 9.34 -1.02
C GLU A 61 12.43 9.36 -2.48
N ALA A 62 12.35 10.53 -3.11
CA ALA A 62 12.00 10.68 -4.52
C ALA A 62 13.03 10.05 -5.48
N ASP A 63 14.30 10.02 -5.08
CA ASP A 63 15.40 9.37 -5.81
C ASP A 63 15.53 7.86 -5.48
N GLY A 64 14.71 7.36 -4.56
CA GLY A 64 14.64 5.95 -4.19
C GLY A 64 14.15 5.04 -5.32
N GLN A 65 14.32 3.73 -5.13
CA GLN A 65 13.68 2.76 -6.01
C GLN A 65 12.17 2.79 -5.80
N PRO A 66 11.37 2.81 -6.87
CA PRO A 66 9.92 2.74 -6.75
C PRO A 66 9.47 1.48 -5.98
N PRO A 67 8.40 1.57 -5.17
CA PRO A 67 7.76 0.42 -4.55
C PRO A 67 7.44 -0.68 -5.57
N HIS A 68 7.98 -1.87 -5.36
CA HIS A 68 7.84 -3.00 -6.30
C HIS A 68 7.00 -4.15 -5.72
N LYS A 69 6.90 -4.24 -4.39
CA LYS A 69 6.05 -5.24 -3.73
C LYS A 69 4.59 -4.76 -3.71
N ILE A 70 3.62 -5.67 -3.87
CA ILE A 70 2.18 -5.31 -3.92
C ILE A 70 1.75 -4.51 -2.69
N ASP A 71 2.11 -4.96 -1.48
CA ASP A 71 1.73 -4.28 -0.24
C ASP A 71 2.46 -2.95 -0.09
N GLU A 72 3.72 -2.88 -0.51
CA GLU A 72 4.51 -1.65 -0.49
C GLU A 72 3.87 -0.63 -1.45
N ASN A 73 3.54 -1.06 -2.67
CA ASN A 73 2.82 -0.28 -3.67
C ASN A 73 1.46 0.21 -3.14
N MET A 74 0.73 -0.63 -2.38
CA MET A 74 -0.56 -0.24 -1.79
C MET A 74 -0.44 0.92 -0.80
N TRP A 75 0.59 0.95 0.05
CA TRP A 75 0.71 1.95 1.12
C TRP A 75 1.62 3.12 0.72
N LYS A 76 2.79 2.86 0.13
CA LYS A 76 3.73 3.91 -0.29
C LYS A 76 3.18 4.80 -1.40
N ASN A 77 2.45 4.26 -2.37
CA ASN A 77 1.87 5.13 -3.40
C ASN A 77 0.81 6.06 -2.82
N ARG A 78 0.02 5.60 -1.85
CA ARG A 78 -0.96 6.45 -1.17
C ARG A 78 -0.28 7.50 -0.29
N GLU A 79 0.80 7.13 0.41
CA GLU A 79 1.65 8.08 1.15
C GLU A 79 2.16 9.18 0.23
N TYR A 80 2.78 8.83 -0.91
CA TYR A 80 3.29 9.80 -1.87
C TYR A 80 2.22 10.70 -2.45
N ILE A 81 1.05 10.16 -2.78
CA ILE A 81 -0.07 10.95 -3.29
C ILE A 81 -0.55 11.92 -2.20
N GLU A 82 -0.71 11.49 -0.95
CA GLU A 82 -1.15 12.35 0.14
C GLU A 82 -0.13 13.43 0.51
N GLU A 83 1.16 13.10 0.57
CA GLU A 83 2.23 14.07 0.76
C GLU A 83 2.25 15.10 -0.37
N THR A 84 2.08 14.65 -1.62
CA THR A 84 2.02 15.57 -2.76
C THR A 84 0.79 16.48 -2.66
N ILE A 85 -0.38 15.95 -2.29
CA ILE A 85 -1.59 16.76 -2.06
C ILE A 85 -1.38 17.76 -0.93
N PHE A 86 -0.71 17.34 0.15
CA PHE A 86 -0.37 18.21 1.27
C PHE A 86 0.51 19.38 0.81
N LEU A 87 1.58 19.11 0.07
CA LEU A 87 2.48 20.13 -0.47
C LEU A 87 1.80 21.04 -1.50
N LEU A 88 0.86 20.50 -2.29
CA LEU A 88 0.06 21.27 -3.25
C LEU A 88 -1.03 22.12 -2.59
N ASP A 89 -1.29 21.96 -1.29
CA ASP A 89 -2.25 22.80 -0.60
C ASP A 89 -1.68 24.19 -0.32
N LYS A 90 -2.43 25.25 -0.67
CA LYS A 90 -1.96 26.64 -0.61
C LYS A 90 -1.34 27.05 0.73
N PRO A 91 -1.88 26.64 1.90
CA PRO A 91 -1.26 26.96 3.20
C PRO A 91 0.17 26.43 3.35
N ASN A 92 0.50 25.33 2.67
CA ASN A 92 1.78 24.64 2.75
C ASN A 92 2.76 25.08 1.66
N TRP A 93 2.36 25.98 0.77
CA TRP A 93 3.27 26.50 -0.25
C TRP A 93 4.42 27.30 0.39
N PRO A 94 5.61 27.31 -0.24
CA PRO A 94 6.64 28.27 0.08
C PRO A 94 6.09 29.71 0.05
N GLU A 95 6.54 30.56 0.96
CA GLU A 95 6.05 31.96 1.06
C GLU A 95 6.21 32.73 -0.26
N ALA A 96 7.28 32.46 -1.01
CA ALA A 96 7.50 33.05 -2.34
C ALA A 96 6.38 32.72 -3.35
N LEU A 97 5.74 31.55 -3.25
CA LEU A 97 4.64 31.14 -4.12
C LEU A 97 3.27 31.59 -3.61
N LYS A 98 3.15 31.94 -2.33
CA LYS A 98 1.90 32.47 -1.75
C LYS A 98 1.61 33.90 -2.21
N GLN A 99 2.64 34.69 -2.48
CA GLN A 99 2.53 36.08 -2.91
C GLN A 99 2.24 36.15 -4.41
N GLN A 100 0.97 36.05 -4.80
CA GLN A 100 0.50 36.12 -6.20
C GLN A 100 0.60 37.55 -6.76
N SER A 101 1.81 37.94 -7.12
CA SER A 101 2.20 39.29 -7.53
C SER A 101 2.29 39.42 -9.05
N SER A 102 2.51 38.33 -9.77
CA SER A 102 2.64 38.30 -11.24
C SER A 102 1.57 37.43 -11.95
N PRO A 103 1.19 37.75 -13.21
CA PRO A 103 0.26 36.92 -13.99
C PRO A 103 0.71 35.47 -14.18
N SER A 104 2.02 35.22 -14.27
CA SER A 104 2.59 33.87 -14.35
C SER A 104 2.37 33.07 -13.06
N GLU A 105 2.48 33.70 -11.89
CA GLU A 105 2.20 33.03 -10.59
C GLU A 105 0.74 32.61 -10.46
N VAL A 106 -0.17 33.39 -11.04
CA VAL A 106 -1.61 33.04 -11.10
C VAL A 106 -1.82 31.79 -11.97
N GLU A 107 -1.14 31.68 -13.11
CA GLU A 107 -1.22 30.52 -13.98
C GLU A 107 -0.67 29.26 -13.31
N TYR A 108 0.48 29.35 -12.64
CA TYR A 108 1.03 28.24 -11.85
C TYR A 108 0.06 27.78 -10.77
N ALA A 109 -0.57 28.72 -10.06
CA ALA A 109 -1.53 28.39 -9.02
C ALA A 109 -2.74 27.60 -9.56
N VAL A 110 -3.19 27.90 -10.78
CA VAL A 110 -4.26 27.15 -11.46
C VAL A 110 -3.79 25.74 -11.81
N ILE A 111 -2.59 25.60 -12.39
CA ILE A 111 -2.02 24.30 -12.77
C ILE A 111 -1.82 23.39 -11.56
N LEU A 112 -1.25 23.92 -10.46
CA LEU A 112 -1.06 23.18 -9.22
C LEU A 112 -2.39 22.76 -8.59
N GLY A 113 -3.42 23.61 -8.67
CA GLY A 113 -4.79 23.26 -8.27
C GLY A 113 -5.35 22.08 -9.07
N GLN A 114 -5.23 22.12 -10.40
CA GLN A 114 -5.68 21.02 -11.26
C GLN A 114 -4.92 19.71 -10.98
N LEU A 115 -3.61 19.80 -10.72
CA LEU A 115 -2.80 18.65 -10.34
C LEU A 115 -3.27 18.05 -9.01
N LYS A 116 -3.55 18.91 -8.01
CA LYS A 116 -4.09 18.50 -6.70
C LYS A 116 -5.42 17.76 -6.87
N ASP A 117 -6.34 18.28 -7.69
CA ASP A 117 -7.65 17.67 -7.92
C ASP A 117 -7.53 16.29 -8.59
N LYS A 118 -6.61 16.15 -9.56
CA LYS A 118 -6.30 14.85 -10.18
C LYS A 118 -5.76 13.86 -9.16
N LEU A 119 -4.78 14.27 -8.35
CA LEU A 119 -4.19 13.42 -7.32
C LEU A 119 -5.21 13.01 -6.25
N TYR A 120 -6.08 13.92 -5.83
CA TYR A 120 -7.15 13.62 -4.89
C TYR A 120 -8.12 12.57 -5.47
N SER A 121 -8.49 12.72 -6.74
CA SER A 121 -9.33 11.75 -7.45
C SER A 121 -8.65 10.38 -7.54
N THR A 122 -7.36 10.34 -7.85
CA THR A 122 -6.55 9.11 -7.88
C THR A 122 -6.47 8.46 -6.50
N LEU A 123 -6.24 9.23 -5.43
CA LEU A 123 -6.22 8.73 -4.07
C LEU A 123 -7.55 8.06 -3.70
N LYS A 124 -8.67 8.73 -3.97
CA LYS A 124 -10.01 8.19 -3.68
C LYS A 124 -10.30 6.91 -4.46
N PHE A 125 -9.84 6.85 -5.71
CA PHE A 125 -9.93 5.64 -6.51
C PHE A 125 -9.13 4.48 -5.89
N LEU A 126 -7.88 4.73 -5.49
CA LEU A 126 -7.04 3.72 -4.81
C LEU A 126 -7.66 3.25 -3.49
N GLU A 127 -8.14 4.16 -2.66
CA GLU A 127 -8.82 3.84 -1.41
C GLU A 127 -10.05 2.94 -1.65
N SER A 128 -10.89 3.31 -2.62
CA SER A 128 -12.07 2.52 -2.98
C SER A 128 -11.69 1.13 -3.51
N PHE A 129 -10.67 1.06 -4.37
CA PHE A 129 -10.17 -0.20 -4.91
C PHE A 129 -9.67 -1.12 -3.78
N GLN A 130 -8.86 -0.60 -2.86
CA GLN A 130 -8.32 -1.38 -1.75
C GLN A 130 -9.41 -1.89 -0.80
N ALA A 131 -10.38 -1.04 -0.45
CA ALA A 131 -11.52 -1.42 0.39
C ALA A 131 -12.36 -2.53 -0.26
N LYS A 132 -12.75 -2.33 -1.53
CA LYS A 132 -13.54 -3.30 -2.30
C LYS A 132 -12.80 -4.62 -2.50
N ASN A 133 -11.50 -4.57 -2.79
CA ASN A 133 -10.69 -5.77 -2.97
C ASN A 133 -10.58 -6.57 -1.66
N SER A 134 -10.35 -5.88 -0.52
CA SER A 134 -10.32 -6.53 0.79
C SER A 134 -11.65 -7.19 1.16
N GLU A 135 -12.76 -6.51 0.89
CA GLU A 135 -14.10 -7.07 1.08
C GLU A 135 -14.36 -8.27 0.16
N HIS A 136 -14.02 -8.16 -1.12
CA HIS A 136 -14.17 -9.24 -2.09
C HIS A 136 -13.38 -10.49 -1.69
N VAL A 137 -12.11 -10.34 -1.32
CA VAL A 137 -11.26 -11.44 -0.85
C VAL A 137 -11.87 -12.07 0.39
N PHE A 138 -12.31 -11.27 1.37
CA PHE A 138 -12.93 -11.79 2.57
C PHE A 138 -14.21 -12.57 2.27
N ASN A 139 -15.12 -12.00 1.48
CA ASN A 139 -16.38 -12.64 1.10
C ASN A 139 -16.13 -13.95 0.36
N THR A 140 -15.14 -13.98 -0.53
CA THR A 140 -14.69 -15.20 -1.22
C THR A 140 -14.24 -16.26 -0.20
N VAL A 141 -13.39 -15.91 0.76
CA VAL A 141 -12.96 -16.84 1.83
C VAL A 141 -14.16 -17.33 2.65
N MET A 142 -15.13 -16.44 2.96
CA MET A 142 -16.33 -16.82 3.72
C MET A 142 -17.19 -17.86 3.01
N THR A 143 -17.13 -17.97 1.67
CA THR A 143 -17.88 -19.00 0.93
C THR A 143 -17.36 -20.42 1.20
N TYR A 144 -16.09 -20.55 1.58
CA TYR A 144 -15.45 -21.83 1.91
C TYR A 144 -15.51 -22.19 3.40
N LEU A 145 -15.95 -21.27 4.26
CA LEU A 145 -16.02 -21.51 5.70
C LEU A 145 -17.37 -22.12 6.12
N PRO A 146 -17.39 -22.91 7.20
CA PRO A 146 -18.63 -23.40 7.80
C PRO A 146 -19.55 -22.23 8.18
N GLN A 147 -20.82 -22.28 7.78
CA GLN A 147 -21.85 -21.29 8.14
C GLN A 147 -22.43 -21.52 9.55
N ASP A 148 -21.62 -22.08 10.44
CA ASP A 148 -21.96 -22.29 11.85
C ASP A 148 -21.29 -21.25 12.74
N PHE A 149 -21.32 -21.47 14.05
CA PHE A 149 -20.74 -20.55 15.04
C PHE A 149 -19.27 -20.20 14.77
N ARG A 150 -18.50 -21.07 14.10
CA ARG A 150 -17.08 -20.83 13.78
C ARG A 150 -16.92 -19.71 12.76
N GLY A 151 -17.77 -19.67 11.73
CA GLY A 151 -17.77 -18.58 10.74
C GLY A 151 -18.14 -17.24 11.38
N THR A 152 -19.10 -17.24 12.30
CA THR A 152 -19.49 -16.05 13.07
C THR A 152 -18.36 -15.57 13.99
N LEU A 153 -17.66 -16.47 14.68
CA LEU A 153 -16.52 -16.11 15.53
C LEU A 153 -15.37 -15.48 14.71
N LEU A 154 -15.07 -16.02 13.53
CA LEU A 154 -14.04 -15.47 12.64
C LEU A 154 -14.41 -14.06 12.14
N ARG A 155 -15.68 -13.83 11.79
CA ARG A 155 -16.19 -12.49 11.44
C ARG A 155 -16.00 -11.50 12.59
N GLN A 156 -16.45 -11.85 13.80
CA GLN A 156 -16.34 -11.00 14.98
C GLN A 156 -14.89 -10.72 15.35
N GLN A 157 -14.01 -11.72 15.24
CA GLN A 157 -12.58 -11.56 15.50
C GLN A 157 -11.95 -10.57 14.52
N ARG A 158 -12.26 -10.68 13.22
CA ARG A 158 -11.78 -9.74 12.19
C ARG A 158 -12.29 -8.34 12.49
N GLU A 159 -13.59 -8.15 12.66
CA GLU A 159 -14.19 -6.84 12.91
C GLU A 159 -13.57 -6.15 14.13
N ARG A 160 -13.37 -6.90 15.23
CA ARG A 160 -12.70 -6.38 16.42
C ARG A 160 -11.25 -5.99 16.13
N SER A 161 -10.50 -6.83 15.40
CA SER A 161 -9.11 -6.53 15.06
C SER A 161 -8.99 -5.30 14.16
N GLU A 162 -9.82 -5.18 13.13
CA GLU A 162 -9.83 -4.02 12.23
C GLU A 162 -10.25 -2.75 12.96
N ARG A 163 -11.28 -2.82 13.83
CA ARG A 163 -11.70 -1.68 14.65
C ARG A 163 -10.59 -1.18 15.58
N ASN A 164 -9.86 -2.09 16.23
CA ASN A 164 -8.76 -1.72 17.12
C ASN A 164 -7.61 -1.06 16.35
N LYS A 165 -7.27 -1.58 15.17
CA LYS A 165 -6.23 -1.00 14.31
C LYS A 165 -6.62 0.37 13.77
N GLN A 166 -7.89 0.55 13.39
CA GLN A 166 -8.41 1.84 12.97
C GLN A 166 -8.38 2.85 14.12
N ALA A 167 -8.74 2.44 15.34
CA ALA A 167 -8.67 3.31 16.52
C ALA A 167 -7.24 3.78 16.83
N GLU A 168 -6.22 2.95 16.59
CA GLU A 168 -4.81 3.35 16.73
C GLU A 168 -4.42 4.42 15.70
N VAL A 169 -4.86 4.23 14.45
CA VAL A 169 -4.66 5.21 13.37
C VAL A 169 -5.37 6.53 13.70
N ASP A 170 -6.63 6.46 14.13
CA ASP A 170 -7.43 7.64 14.48
C ASP A 170 -6.80 8.39 15.67
N ALA A 171 -6.31 7.67 16.68
CA ALA A 171 -5.61 8.27 17.82
C ALA A 171 -4.35 9.02 17.39
N LEU A 172 -3.54 8.43 16.49
CA LEU A 172 -2.35 9.06 15.95
C LEU A 172 -2.70 10.34 15.17
N VAL A 173 -3.68 10.28 14.27
CA VAL A 173 -4.13 11.44 13.48
C VAL A 173 -4.68 12.54 14.40
N ASN A 174 -5.51 12.19 15.38
CA ASN A 174 -6.08 13.14 16.33
C ASN A 174 -5.03 13.79 17.24
N SER A 175 -3.90 13.11 17.48
CA SER A 175 -2.76 13.67 18.21
C SER A 175 -1.85 14.57 17.37
N GLY A 176 -2.17 14.77 16.09
CA GLY A 176 -1.38 15.59 15.16
C GLY A 176 -0.23 14.83 14.50
N GLY A 177 -0.30 13.50 14.44
CA GLY A 177 0.70 12.68 13.76
C GLY A 177 0.82 13.01 12.28
N SER A 178 2.03 12.92 11.74
CA SER A 178 2.31 13.23 10.33
C SER A 178 1.73 12.17 9.39
N ILE A 179 1.63 12.52 8.10
CA ILE A 179 1.23 11.58 7.04
C ILE A 179 2.20 10.38 7.03
N GLN A 180 3.51 10.63 7.11
CA GLN A 180 4.54 9.60 7.23
C GLN A 180 4.34 8.68 8.44
N GLU A 181 4.07 9.24 9.63
CA GLU A 181 3.84 8.44 10.84
C GLU A 181 2.61 7.54 10.69
N ARG A 182 1.54 8.06 10.10
CA ARG A 182 0.32 7.30 9.82
C ARG A 182 0.61 6.14 8.86
N TYR A 183 1.35 6.38 7.77
CA TYR A 183 1.69 5.33 6.81
C TYR A 183 2.70 4.32 7.36
N ALA A 184 3.65 4.75 8.19
CA ALA A 184 4.53 3.86 8.93
C ALA A 184 3.75 2.93 9.88
N LEU A 185 2.72 3.44 10.55
CA LEU A 185 1.84 2.63 11.39
C LEU A 185 1.05 1.60 10.56
N LEU A 186 0.43 2.01 9.45
CA LEU A 186 -0.30 1.11 8.55
C LEU A 186 0.61 0.00 8.01
N TRP A 187 1.83 0.37 7.61
CA TRP A 187 2.85 -0.58 7.18
C TRP A 187 3.23 -1.57 8.28
N LYS A 188 3.48 -1.08 9.49
CA LYS A 188 3.77 -1.92 10.66
C LYS A 188 2.64 -2.91 10.92
N GLN A 189 1.38 -2.45 10.93
CA GLN A 189 0.21 -3.30 11.10
C GLN A 189 0.12 -4.38 10.01
N GLN A 190 0.47 -4.07 8.75
CA GLN A 190 0.52 -5.04 7.66
C GLN A 190 1.64 -6.07 7.85
N MET A 191 2.85 -5.63 8.23
CA MET A 191 3.98 -6.53 8.48
C MET A 191 3.72 -7.46 9.65
N ASP A 192 3.07 -6.98 10.72
CA ASP A 192 2.71 -7.81 11.86
C ASP A 192 1.70 -8.90 11.48
N ARG A 193 0.72 -8.59 10.60
CA ARG A 193 -0.17 -9.62 10.01
C ARG A 193 0.63 -10.69 9.27
N ARG A 194 1.59 -10.29 8.42
CA ARG A 194 2.41 -11.23 7.64
C ARG A 194 3.34 -12.06 8.52
N ARG A 195 3.90 -11.49 9.60
CA ARG A 195 4.69 -12.25 10.58
C ARG A 195 3.85 -13.31 11.26
N GLN A 196 2.63 -12.97 11.70
CA GLN A 196 1.70 -13.94 12.28
C GLN A 196 1.36 -15.05 11.29
N LEU A 197 1.07 -14.71 10.03
CA LEU A 197 0.81 -15.70 8.98
C LEU A 197 2.01 -16.63 8.75
N ALA A 198 3.21 -16.07 8.60
CA ALA A 198 4.43 -16.86 8.43
C ALA A 198 4.69 -17.80 9.62
N GLN A 199 4.41 -17.34 10.85
CA GLN A 199 4.47 -18.16 12.07
C GLN A 199 3.46 -19.31 12.05
N LEU A 200 2.25 -19.10 11.51
CA LEU A 200 1.29 -20.20 11.32
C LEU A 200 1.82 -21.24 10.32
N GLY A 201 2.47 -20.78 9.25
CA GLY A 201 3.13 -21.65 8.29
C GLY A 201 4.25 -22.46 8.95
N SER A 202 5.13 -21.81 9.71
CA SER A 202 6.30 -22.43 10.35
C SER A 202 5.97 -23.21 11.62
N ALA A 203 4.75 -23.10 12.16
CA ALA A 203 4.32 -23.82 13.35
C ALA A 203 4.57 -25.33 13.19
N THR A 204 5.14 -25.94 14.23
CA THR A 204 5.43 -27.38 14.31
C THR A 204 4.59 -28.05 15.41
N GLY A 205 4.44 -29.37 15.34
CA GLY A 205 3.79 -30.15 16.40
C GLY A 205 2.27 -29.97 16.49
N VAL A 206 1.74 -30.04 17.72
CA VAL A 206 0.28 -30.13 18.01
C VAL A 206 -0.52 -28.97 17.41
N TYR A 207 0.05 -27.76 17.35
CA TYR A 207 -0.63 -26.60 16.77
C TYR A 207 -0.81 -26.70 15.25
N LYS A 208 0.20 -27.20 14.52
CA LYS A 208 0.09 -27.49 13.07
C LYS A 208 -0.93 -28.60 12.82
N THR A 209 -0.95 -29.61 13.68
CA THR A 209 -1.94 -30.68 13.65
C THR A 209 -3.34 -30.12 13.90
N LEU A 210 -3.54 -29.25 14.89
CA LEU A 210 -4.84 -28.62 15.15
C LEU A 210 -5.31 -27.77 13.96
N VAL A 211 -4.47 -26.92 13.37
CA VAL A 211 -4.84 -26.12 12.20
C VAL A 211 -5.17 -27.00 10.98
N LYS A 212 -4.36 -28.03 10.72
CA LYS A 212 -4.57 -28.97 9.60
C LYS A 212 -5.84 -29.81 9.78
N TYR A 213 -6.12 -30.27 11.01
CA TYR A 213 -7.22 -31.19 11.29
C TYR A 213 -8.55 -30.50 11.65
N LEU A 214 -8.54 -29.34 12.31
CA LEU A 214 -9.77 -28.61 12.67
C LEU A 214 -10.29 -27.71 11.54
N VAL A 215 -9.39 -27.17 10.70
CA VAL A 215 -9.74 -26.20 9.66
C VAL A 215 -9.60 -26.78 8.25
N GLY A 216 -8.93 -27.93 8.09
CA GLY A 216 -8.82 -28.62 6.80
C GLY A 216 -7.89 -27.95 5.79
N VAL A 217 -6.93 -27.14 6.25
CA VAL A 217 -6.04 -26.35 5.37
C VAL A 217 -5.03 -27.26 4.65
N PRO A 218 -4.99 -27.26 3.30
CA PRO A 218 -3.98 -27.99 2.51
C PRO A 218 -2.53 -27.62 2.86
N GLN A 219 -1.63 -28.61 2.86
CA GLN A 219 -0.22 -28.41 3.20
C GLN A 219 0.48 -27.42 2.24
N VAL A 220 0.14 -27.46 0.94
CA VAL A 220 0.68 -26.55 -0.08
C VAL A 220 0.41 -25.07 0.23
N LEU A 221 -0.70 -24.73 0.89
CA LEU A 221 -0.99 -23.36 1.33
C LEU A 221 -0.15 -22.97 2.54
N LEU A 222 0.06 -23.89 3.48
CA LEU A 222 0.93 -23.64 4.64
C LEU A 222 2.38 -23.43 4.21
N ASP A 223 2.84 -24.19 3.20
CA ASP A 223 4.19 -24.05 2.67
C ASP A 223 4.36 -22.73 1.91
N PHE A 224 3.35 -22.31 1.13
CA PHE A 224 3.33 -20.99 0.48
C PHE A 224 3.39 -19.84 1.50
N VAL A 225 2.58 -19.90 2.56
CA VAL A 225 2.53 -18.84 3.59
C VAL A 225 3.85 -18.70 4.36
N ARG A 226 4.69 -19.74 4.47
CA ARG A 226 6.04 -19.60 5.04
C ARG A 226 6.93 -18.66 4.25
N GLN A 227 6.78 -18.66 2.93
CA GLN A 227 7.54 -17.83 1.99
C GLN A 227 6.86 -16.49 1.70
N ILE A 228 5.84 -16.13 2.50
CA ILE A 228 5.11 -14.89 2.28
C ILE A 228 5.98 -13.66 2.53
N ASN A 229 7.15 -13.73 3.19
CA ASN A 229 8.00 -12.55 3.45
C ASN A 229 9.32 -12.57 2.67
N ASP A 230 9.37 -13.28 1.55
CA ASP A 230 10.57 -13.35 0.72
C ASP A 230 10.97 -11.98 0.12
N ASP A 231 12.20 -11.88 -0.38
CA ASP A 231 12.77 -10.67 -0.96
C ASP A 231 12.00 -10.22 -2.22
N ASP A 232 11.35 -11.14 -2.94
CA ASP A 232 10.47 -10.86 -4.08
C ASP A 232 9.00 -10.55 -3.67
N GLY A 233 8.75 -10.41 -2.35
CA GLY A 233 7.53 -9.85 -1.78
C GLY A 233 6.49 -10.85 -1.38
#